data_AF-A0A382LII9-F1
#
_entry.id   AF-A0A382LII9-F1
#
_cell.length_a   1.000
_cell.length_b   1.000
_cell.length_c   1.000
_cell.angle_alpha   90.00
_cell.angle_beta   90.00
_cell.angle_gamma   90.00
#
_symmetry.space_group_name_H-M   'P 1'
#
loop_
_entity.id
_entity.type
_entity.pdbx_description
1 polymer ?
#
loop_
_entity_poly.entity_id
_entity_poly.type
_entity_poly.pdbx_seq_one_letter_code
_entity_poly.pdbx_strand_id
1 'polypeptide(L)'
;SDIFMVELRRSHPEAQEEDLFWNLHFVVAAMLGALANHRRLATFSGGLCEDKDVDGMIRRLIVFAAGGFAASLEKAKSKAKQ
;
A
#
# COMPACT_ATOMS: atom_id res chain seq x y z
N SER A 1 -14.49 2.72 -9.63
CA SER A 1 -13.12 2.17 -9.63
C SER A 1 -12.25 2.83 -10.70
N ASP A 2 -12.83 3.21 -11.85
CA ASP A 2 -12.07 3.67 -13.02
C ASP A 2 -11.29 4.98 -12.81
N ILE A 3 -11.80 5.91 -11.99
CA ILE A 3 -11.12 7.20 -11.74
C ILE A 3 -9.74 6.98 -11.11
N PHE A 4 -9.62 6.09 -10.12
CA PHE A 4 -8.32 5.83 -9.49
C PHE A 4 -7.34 5.19 -10.46
N MET A 5 -7.79 4.23 -11.27
CA MET A 5 -6.93 3.60 -12.26
C MET A 5 -6.51 4.58 -13.36
N VAL A 6 -7.37 5.53 -13.75
CA VAL A 6 -6.99 6.60 -14.68
C VAL A 6 -5.85 7.44 -14.13
N GLU A 7 -5.92 7.86 -12.87
CA GLU A 7 -4.85 8.66 -12.25
C GLU A 7 -3.57 7.85 -12.01
N LEU A 8 -3.68 6.56 -11.69
CA LEU A 8 -2.53 5.67 -11.56
C LEU A 8 -1.80 5.49 -12.89
N ARG A 9 -2.52 5.29 -14.00
CA ARG A 9 -1.96 5.23 -15.35
C ARG A 9 -1.29 6.56 -15.74
N ARG A 10 -1.90 7.69 -15.39
CA ARG A 10 -1.30 9.03 -15.63
C ARG A 10 -0.01 9.24 -14.85
N SER A 11 0.02 8.77 -13.60
CA SER A 11 1.19 8.93 -12.71
C SER A 11 2.33 7.97 -13.07
N HIS A 12 2.02 6.81 -13.67
CA HIS A 12 2.98 5.78 -14.04
C HIS A 12 2.71 5.27 -15.47
N PRO A 13 2.99 6.08 -16.51
CA PRO A 13 2.64 5.73 -17.89
C PRO A 13 3.42 4.52 -18.43
N GLU A 14 4.56 4.19 -17.84
CA GLU A 14 5.39 3.04 -18.23
C GLU A 14 5.08 1.76 -17.44
N ALA A 15 4.19 1.81 -16.44
CA ALA A 15 3.83 0.65 -15.67
C ALA A 15 2.91 -0.28 -16.48
N GLN A 16 3.09 -1.59 -16.35
CA GLN A 16 2.13 -2.54 -16.88
C GLN A 16 0.82 -2.44 -16.09
N GLU A 17 -0.29 -2.57 -16.80
CA GLU A 17 -1.62 -2.46 -16.20
C GLU A 17 -1.86 -3.51 -15.10
N GLU A 18 -1.33 -4.73 -15.30
CA GLU A 18 -1.37 -5.80 -14.30
C GLU A 18 -0.69 -5.39 -12.97
N ASP A 19 0.49 -4.76 -13.05
CA ASP A 19 1.21 -4.30 -11.84
C ASP A 19 0.45 -3.20 -11.11
N LEU A 20 -0.22 -2.30 -11.85
CA LEU A 20 -1.07 -1.26 -11.25
C LEU A 20 -2.24 -1.88 -10.47
N PHE A 21 -2.89 -2.91 -11.03
CA PHE A 21 -3.98 -3.61 -10.36
C PHE A 21 -3.51 -4.39 -9.14
N TRP A 22 -2.39 -5.11 -9.23
CA TRP A 22 -1.82 -5.80 -8.07
C TRP A 22 -1.46 -4.84 -6.95
N ASN A 23 -0.78 -3.75 -7.28
CA ASN A 23 -0.40 -2.76 -6.28
C ASN A 23 -1.63 -2.08 -5.66
N LEU A 24 -2.66 -1.73 -6.45
CA LEU A 24 -3.91 -1.21 -5.91
C LEU A 24 -4.58 -2.21 -4.97
N HIS A 25 -4.64 -3.49 -5.35
CA HIS A 25 -5.19 -4.55 -4.50
C HIS A 25 -4.44 -4.66 -3.17
N PHE A 26 -3.10 -4.67 -3.19
CA PHE A 26 -2.29 -4.76 -1.98
C PHE A 26 -2.46 -3.55 -1.06
N VAL A 27 -2.53 -2.33 -1.61
CA VAL A 27 -2.76 -1.13 -0.81
C VAL A 27 -4.11 -1.21 -0.11
N VAL A 28 -5.18 -1.57 -0.82
CA VAL A 28 -6.52 -1.72 -0.23
C VAL A 28 -6.54 -2.83 0.83
N ALA A 29 -5.93 -3.99 0.55
CA ALA A 29 -5.85 -5.09 1.51
C ALA A 29 -5.09 -4.70 2.78
N ALA A 30 -3.96 -3.99 2.65
CA ALA A 30 -3.20 -3.46 3.78
C ALA A 30 -4.00 -2.44 4.59
N MET A 31 -4.74 -1.54 3.93
CA MET A 31 -5.60 -0.58 4.59
C MET A 31 -6.71 -1.26 5.40
N LEU A 32 -7.42 -2.20 4.79
CA LEU A 32 -8.47 -2.97 5.47
C LEU A 32 -7.90 -3.76 6.66
N GLY A 33 -6.74 -4.40 6.47
CA GLY A 33 -6.06 -5.16 7.53
C GLY A 33 -5.65 -4.30 8.71
N ALA A 34 -5.05 -3.13 8.45
CA ALA A 34 -4.63 -2.17 9.47
C ALA A 34 -5.84 -1.66 10.27
N LEU A 35 -6.91 -1.21 9.59
CA LEU A 35 -8.09 -0.67 10.24
C LEU A 35 -8.86 -1.73 11.05
N ALA A 36 -9.00 -2.94 10.54
CA ALA A 36 -9.76 -4.00 11.21
C ALA A 36 -9.04 -4.56 12.46
N ASN A 37 -7.70 -4.59 12.46
CA ASN A 37 -6.94 -5.35 13.45
C ASN A 37 -6.00 -4.50 14.33
N HIS A 38 -6.05 -3.16 14.27
CA HIS A 38 -5.14 -2.29 15.03
C HIS A 38 -5.14 -2.55 16.55
N ARG A 39 -6.30 -2.84 17.16
CA ARG A 39 -6.39 -3.19 18.60
C ARG A 39 -5.62 -4.45 18.97
N ARG A 40 -5.60 -5.43 18.06
CA ARG A 40 -4.88 -6.70 18.27
C ARG A 40 -3.37 -6.51 18.15
N LEU A 41 -2.91 -5.51 17.40
CA LEU A 41 -1.50 -5.15 17.29
C LEU A 41 -0.94 -4.65 18.63
N ALA A 42 -1.71 -3.89 19.41
CA ALA A 42 -1.30 -3.46 20.74
C ALA A 42 -1.00 -4.65 21.66
N THR A 43 -1.89 -5.65 21.69
CA THR A 43 -1.67 -6.88 22.47
C THR A 43 -0.45 -7.65 21.96
N PHE A 44 -0.32 -7.83 20.64
CA PHE A 44 0.78 -8.59 20.04
C PHE A 44 2.15 -7.94 20.24
N SER A 45 2.20 -6.62 20.21
CA SER A 45 3.42 -5.84 20.37
C SER A 45 3.85 -5.63 21.84
N GLY A 46 3.12 -6.22 22.81
CA GLY A 46 3.40 -6.01 24.23
C GLY A 46 3.17 -4.56 24.69
N GLY A 47 2.27 -3.83 24.03
CA GLY A 47 1.96 -2.43 24.32
C GLY A 47 2.85 -1.41 23.61
N LEU A 48 3.78 -1.82 22.75
CA LEU A 48 4.64 -0.90 21.99
C LEU A 48 3.89 -0.14 20.90
N CYS A 49 2.90 -0.78 20.26
CA CYS A 49 2.03 -0.13 19.31
C CYS A 49 0.76 0.33 20.03
N GLU A 50 0.59 1.64 20.18
CA GLU A 50 -0.61 2.21 20.78
C GLU A 50 -1.81 2.08 19.83
N ASP A 51 -2.87 1.40 20.26
CA ASP A 51 -4.07 1.17 19.45
C ASP A 51 -4.94 2.42 19.29
N LYS A 52 -4.81 3.40 20.20
CA LYS A 52 -5.56 4.65 20.17
C LYS A 52 -4.96 5.68 19.20
N ASP A 53 -3.70 5.51 18.80
CA ASP A 53 -3.02 6.38 17.82
C ASP A 53 -3.39 5.99 16.38
N VAL A 54 -4.67 6.17 16.03
CA VAL A 54 -5.20 5.86 14.70
C VAL A 54 -4.54 6.74 13.63
N ASP A 55 -4.32 8.02 13.92
CA ASP A 55 -3.68 8.95 12.99
C ASP A 55 -2.22 8.56 12.72
N GLY A 56 -1.46 8.21 13.76
CA GLY A 56 -0.08 7.76 13.61
C GLY A 56 0.00 6.40 12.91
N MET A 57 -0.97 5.51 13.10
CA MET A 57 -1.10 4.28 12.31
C MET A 57 -1.34 4.59 10.83
N ILE A 58 -2.28 5.48 10.51
CA ILE A 58 -2.59 5.88 9.11
C ILE A 58 -1.36 6.48 8.43
N ARG A 59 -0.60 7.34 9.12
CA ARG A 59 0.65 7.91 8.58
C ARG A 59 1.66 6.83 8.20
N ARG A 60 1.84 5.82 9.07
CA ARG A 60 2.74 4.68 8.81
C ARG A 60 2.25 3.82 7.65
N LEU A 61 0.94 3.59 7.58
CA LEU A 61 0.30 2.86 6.49
C LEU A 61 0.48 3.56 5.14
N ILE A 62 0.32 4.88 5.07
CA ILE A 62 0.55 5.66 3.84
C ILE A 62 1.99 5.50 3.36
N VAL A 63 2.97 5.64 4.27
CA VAL A 63 4.40 5.46 3.93
C VAL A 63 4.68 4.04 3.44
N PHE A 64 4.16 3.03 4.13
CA PHE A 64 4.30 1.62 3.74
C PHE A 64 3.69 1.34 2.36
N ALA A 65 2.46 1.80 2.14
CA ALA A 65 1.71 1.60 0.89
C ALA A 65 2.41 2.29 -0.30
N ALA A 66 2.76 3.57 -0.16
CA ALA A 66 3.42 4.33 -1.21
C ALA A 66 4.81 3.77 -1.54
N GLY A 67 5.60 3.39 -0.52
CA GLY A 67 6.91 2.79 -0.70
C GLY A 67 6.84 1.42 -1.38
N GLY A 68 5.90 0.55 -0.96
CA GLY A 68 5.67 -0.75 -1.58
C GLY A 68 5.22 -0.63 -3.04
N PHE A 69 4.31 0.30 -3.32
CA PHE A 69 3.83 0.60 -4.67
C PHE A 69 5.00 1.01 -5.58
N ALA A 70 5.80 1.99 -5.17
CA ALA A 70 6.93 2.48 -5.96
C ALA A 70 7.98 1.36 -6.20
N ALA A 71 8.37 0.63 -5.16
CA ALA A 71 9.36 -0.44 -5.27
C ALA A 71 8.89 -1.59 -6.18
N SER A 72 7.59 -1.92 -6.15
CA SER A 72 6.98 -2.92 -7.01
C SER A 72 7.07 -2.52 -8.49
N LEU A 73 6.71 -1.27 -8.81
CA LEU A 73 6.79 -0.76 -10.18
C LEU A 73 8.22 -0.69 -10.72
N GLU A 74 9.19 -0.31 -9.90
CA GLU A 74 10.60 -0.30 -10.32
C GLU A 74 11.10 -1.72 -10.65
N LYS A 75 10.69 -2.73 -9.88
CA LYS A 75 11.01 -4.13 -10.20
C LYS A 75 10.33 -4.60 -11.49
N ALA A 76 9.09 -4.22 -11.72
CA ALA A 76 8.37 -4.56 -12.95
C ALA A 76 9.05 -3.99 -14.20
N LYS A 77 9.46 -2.71 -14.16
CA LYS A 77 10.25 -2.09 -15.24
C LYS A 77 11.56 -2.85 -15.52
N SER A 78 12.25 -3.31 -14.46
CA SER A 78 13.49 -4.07 -14.62
C SER A 78 13.30 -5.42 -15.31
N LYS A 79 12.14 -6.06 -15.13
CA LYS A 79 11.80 -7.33 -15.81
C LYS A 79 11.42 -7.12 -17.28
N ALA A 80 10.77 -5.99 -17.61
CA ALA A 80 10.40 -5.68 -19.00
C ALA A 80 11.61 -5.33 -19.91
N LYS A 81 12.76 -5.01 -19.31
CA LYS A 81 14.01 -4.68 -20.02
C LYS A 81 14.98 -5.87 -20.17
N GLN A 82 14.67 -7.00 -19.52
CA GLN A 82 15.43 -8.25 -19.61
C GLN A 82 14.88 -9.14 -20.72
#